data_AF-A0A068Y3F4-F1
#
_entry.id   AF-A0A068Y3F4-F1
#
_cell.length_a   1.000
_cell.length_b   1.000
_cell.length_c   1.000
_cell.angle_alpha   90.00
_cell.angle_beta   90.00
_cell.angle_gamma   90.00
#
_symmetry.space_group_name_H-M   'P 1'
#
loop_
_entity.id
_entity.type
_entity.pdbx_description
1 polymer ?
#
loop_
_entity_poly.entity_id
_entity_poly.type
_entity_poly.pdbx_seq_one_letter_code
_entity_poly.pdbx_strand_id
1 'polypeptide(L)'
;MVWENAILTIVQILRRLLIGANQLLYIGLRDVDVPELELIKEFNIPHFNMYDVEKLGIESGTEITLKIIMRFCPNCQIHLSFDIDGLDSKCAPSTGTPVPGGLSLEEGKYICRTLGQTGRLKSMVIAEVNTSLGSSEDAKTTVNLALEIIKSALRLD
;
A
#
# COMPACT_ATOMS: atom_id res chain seq x y z
N MET A 1 -7.86 -11.56 -11.61
CA MET A 1 -6.71 -11.93 -10.75
C MET A 1 -6.97 -11.22 -9.45
N VAL A 2 -7.39 -11.98 -8.45
CA VAL A 2 -7.54 -11.49 -7.08
C VAL A 2 -6.14 -11.69 -6.48
N TRP A 3 -5.52 -10.60 -6.03
CA TRP A 3 -4.20 -10.62 -5.43
C TRP A 3 -4.43 -10.76 -3.93
N GLU A 4 -4.26 -11.97 -3.38
CA GLU A 4 -4.71 -12.26 -2.01
C GLU A 4 -3.64 -11.99 -0.95
N ASN A 5 -2.37 -11.76 -1.33
CA ASN A 5 -1.27 -11.62 -0.37
C ASN A 5 -0.26 -10.49 -0.69
N ALA A 6 -0.58 -9.57 -1.60
CA ALA A 6 0.34 -8.53 -2.07
C ALA A 6 0.01 -7.12 -1.52
N ILE A 7 0.90 -6.68 -0.64
CA ILE A 7 0.87 -5.44 0.15
C ILE A 7 0.88 -4.17 -0.70
N LEU A 8 0.06 -3.19 -0.26
CA LEU A 8 0.02 -1.77 -0.63
C LEU A 8 0.34 -1.47 -2.11
N THR A 9 -0.72 -1.35 -2.91
CA THR A 9 -0.65 -0.97 -4.32
C THR A 9 -0.74 0.54 -4.49
N ILE A 10 0.32 1.19 -4.99
CA ILE A 10 0.28 2.59 -5.43
C ILE A 10 0.95 2.58 -6.81
N VAL A 11 0.28 2.79 -7.95
CA VAL A 11 -0.14 4.10 -8.51
C VAL A 11 -1.05 3.82 -9.71
N GLN A 12 -2.37 3.91 -9.61
CA GLN A 12 -3.20 3.89 -10.83
C GLN A 12 -3.05 5.21 -11.59
N ILE A 13 -2.58 5.14 -12.83
CA ILE A 13 -2.58 6.26 -13.76
C ILE A 13 -3.97 6.36 -14.40
N LEU A 14 -4.80 7.29 -13.93
CA LEU A 14 -6.21 7.50 -14.33
C LEU A 14 -6.44 7.99 -15.78
N ARG A 15 -5.61 7.62 -16.75
CA ARG A 15 -5.78 8.04 -18.17
C ARG A 15 -6.23 6.94 -19.13
N ARG A 16 -6.30 5.67 -18.73
CA ARG A 16 -6.72 4.55 -19.61
C ARG A 16 -7.55 3.51 -18.85
N LEU A 17 -8.39 2.78 -19.59
CA LEU A 17 -9.21 1.65 -19.11
C LEU A 17 -8.38 0.42 -18.68
N LEU A 18 -7.11 0.37 -19.06
CA LEU A 18 -6.18 -0.72 -18.75
C LEU A 18 -4.90 -0.14 -18.14
N ILE A 19 -4.44 -0.78 -17.06
CA ILE A 19 -3.21 -0.42 -16.35
C ILE A 19 -2.08 -1.28 -16.91
N GLY A 20 -1.01 -0.64 -17.39
CA GLY A 20 0.22 -1.33 -17.77
C GLY A 20 1.13 -1.60 -16.57
N ALA A 21 2.00 -2.61 -16.65
CA ALA A 21 2.96 -2.94 -15.59
C ALA A 21 3.89 -1.78 -15.20
N ASN A 22 4.26 -0.92 -16.16
CA ASN A 22 5.04 0.29 -15.92
C ASN A 22 4.26 1.41 -15.20
N GLN A 23 2.99 1.16 -14.88
CA GLN A 23 2.09 2.02 -14.13
C GLN A 23 1.73 1.37 -12.79
N LEU A 24 2.46 0.34 -12.35
CA LEU A 24 2.27 -0.30 -11.05
C LEU A 24 3.54 -0.18 -10.22
N LEU A 25 3.37 -0.04 -8.92
CA LEU A 25 4.44 -0.18 -7.95
C LEU A 25 3.86 -0.74 -6.65
N TYR A 26 4.61 -1.63 -6.02
CA TYR A 26 4.24 -2.22 -4.73
C TYR A 26 5.19 -1.76 -3.64
N ILE A 27 4.67 -1.47 -2.45
CA ILE A 27 5.48 -1.18 -1.25
C ILE A 27 5.10 -2.16 -0.17
N GLY A 28 6.07 -2.63 0.61
CA GLY A 28 5.83 -3.50 1.74
C GLY A 28 5.50 -4.94 1.37
N LEU A 29 5.75 -5.40 0.14
CA LEU A 29 5.50 -6.81 -0.25
C LEU A 29 6.06 -7.79 0.79
N ARG A 30 5.22 -8.72 1.24
CA ARG A 30 5.56 -9.82 2.13
C ARG A 30 4.64 -11.00 1.80
N ASP A 31 5.11 -12.22 2.03
CA ASP A 31 4.32 -13.44 1.81
C ASP A 31 3.64 -13.55 0.43
N VAL A 32 4.34 -13.08 -0.61
CA VAL A 32 3.83 -13.08 -1.99
C VAL A 32 3.87 -14.50 -2.56
N ASP A 33 2.75 -14.93 -3.16
CA ASP A 33 2.67 -16.25 -3.79
C ASP A 33 3.64 -16.39 -4.95
N VAL A 34 4.18 -17.60 -5.17
CA VAL A 34 5.17 -17.86 -6.23
C VAL A 34 4.71 -17.37 -7.61
N PRO A 35 3.47 -17.63 -8.06
CA PRO A 35 2.99 -17.11 -9.36
C PRO A 35 2.93 -15.59 -9.40
N GLU A 36 2.56 -14.92 -8.31
CA GLU A 36 2.53 -13.45 -8.25
C GLU A 36 3.93 -12.86 -8.34
N LEU A 37 4.88 -13.47 -7.63
CA LEU A 37 6.29 -13.07 -7.67
C LEU A 37 6.90 -13.29 -9.06
N GLU A 38 6.51 -14.35 -9.76
CA GLU A 38 6.90 -14.59 -11.15
C GLU A 38 6.38 -13.49 -12.08
N LEU A 39 5.12 -13.08 -11.95
CA LEU A 39 4.54 -11.98 -12.72
C LEU A 39 5.23 -10.65 -12.44
N ILE A 40 5.50 -10.33 -11.17
CA ILE A 40 6.24 -9.12 -10.77
C ILE A 40 7.60 -9.06 -11.45
N LYS A 41 8.32 -10.20 -11.50
CA LYS A 41 9.62 -10.33 -12.16
C LYS A 41 9.51 -10.27 -13.68
N GLU A 42 8.58 -11.00 -14.29
CA GLU A 42 8.36 -11.07 -15.73
C GLU A 42 8.07 -9.67 -16.30
N PHE A 43 7.17 -8.93 -15.66
CA PHE A 43 6.77 -7.60 -16.08
C PHE A 43 7.67 -6.47 -15.57
N ASN A 44 8.72 -6.80 -14.82
CA ASN A 44 9.64 -5.84 -14.20
C ASN A 44 8.90 -4.75 -13.39
N ILE A 45 7.88 -5.16 -12.62
CA ILE A 45 7.10 -4.24 -11.80
C ILE A 45 8.00 -3.76 -10.65
N PRO A 46 8.25 -2.45 -10.53
CA PRO A 46 8.98 -1.90 -9.39
C PRO A 46 8.29 -2.28 -8.08
N HIS A 47 9.06 -2.77 -7.12
CA HIS A 47 8.52 -3.12 -5.82
C HIS A 47 9.55 -2.89 -4.72
N PHE A 48 9.05 -2.62 -3.53
CA PHE A 48 9.79 -2.60 -2.28
C PHE A 48 9.18 -3.66 -1.37
N ASN A 49 9.94 -4.66 -0.99
CA ASN A 49 9.48 -5.66 -0.02
C ASN A 49 9.78 -5.19 1.42
N MET A 50 9.27 -5.91 2.42
CA MET A 50 9.54 -5.57 3.83
C MET A 50 11.02 -5.63 4.21
N TYR A 51 11.83 -6.46 3.55
CA TYR A 51 13.28 -6.48 3.76
C TYR A 51 13.96 -5.19 3.26
N ASP A 52 13.51 -4.64 2.13
CA ASP A 52 13.98 -3.35 1.63
C ASP A 52 13.55 -2.20 2.55
N VAL A 53 12.32 -2.25 3.07
CA VAL A 53 11.82 -1.26 4.05
C VAL A 53 12.65 -1.29 5.32
N GLU A 54 12.94 -2.48 5.87
CA GLU A 54 13.78 -2.63 7.07
C GLU A 54 15.21 -2.10 6.84
N LYS A 55 15.78 -2.37 5.66
CA LYS A 55 17.17 -2.01 5.34
C LYS A 55 17.36 -0.54 4.97
N LEU A 56 16.42 0.04 4.22
CA LEU A 56 16.53 1.39 3.64
C LEU A 56 15.68 2.43 4.38
N GLY A 57 14.72 2.00 5.19
CA GLY A 57 13.69 2.82 5.79
C GLY A 57 12.55 3.15 4.82
N ILE A 58 11.35 3.35 5.37
CA ILE A 58 10.17 3.66 4.57
C ILE A 58 10.29 4.97 3.79
N GLU A 59 11.03 5.94 4.34
CA GLU A 59 11.24 7.25 3.73
C GLU A 59 11.95 7.12 2.38
N SER A 60 13.08 6.40 2.37
CA SER A 60 13.83 6.10 1.16
C SER A 60 12.99 5.35 0.14
N GLY A 61 12.25 4.31 0.56
CA GLY A 61 11.38 3.53 -0.33
C GLY A 61 10.29 4.40 -0.97
N THR A 62 9.66 5.28 -0.19
CA THR A 62 8.62 6.20 -0.67
C THR A 62 9.19 7.26 -1.61
N GLU A 63 10.37 7.82 -1.32
CA GLU A 63 11.02 8.77 -2.21
C GLU A 63 11.42 8.15 -3.55
N ILE A 64 12.01 6.95 -3.52
CA ILE A 64 12.39 6.23 -4.74
C ILE A 64 11.13 5.92 -5.55
N THR A 65 10.05 5.49 -4.88
CA THR A 65 8.73 5.31 -5.49
C THR A 65 8.28 6.57 -6.23
N LEU A 66 8.29 7.72 -5.57
CA LEU A 66 7.92 8.99 -6.21
C LEU A 66 8.83 9.32 -7.39
N LYS A 67 10.15 9.12 -7.28
CA LYS A 67 11.09 9.35 -8.40
C LYS A 67 10.79 8.45 -9.60
N ILE A 68 10.47 7.17 -9.36
CA ILE A 68 10.07 6.20 -10.38
C ILE A 68 8.79 6.67 -11.09
N ILE A 69 7.74 6.96 -10.32
CA ILE A 69 6.46 7.47 -10.82
C ILE A 69 6.67 8.70 -11.70
N MET A 70 7.49 9.63 -11.20
CA MET A 70 7.73 10.90 -11.84
C MET A 70 8.54 10.77 -13.13
N ARG A 71 9.47 9.82 -13.19
CA ARG A 71 10.23 9.50 -14.39
C ARG A 71 9.37 8.87 -15.48
N PHE A 72 8.51 7.92 -15.12
CA PHE A 72 7.67 7.20 -16.09
C PHE A 72 6.46 8.02 -16.54
N CYS A 73 5.89 8.83 -15.65
CA CYS A 73 4.76 9.67 -15.97
C CYS A 73 4.78 11.01 -15.21
N PRO A 74 5.47 12.03 -15.76
CA PRO A 74 5.62 13.34 -15.13
C PRO A 74 4.30 14.05 -14.77
N ASN A 75 3.18 13.68 -15.40
CA ASN A 75 1.86 14.28 -15.19
C ASN A 75 0.80 13.27 -14.73
N CYS A 76 1.20 12.10 -14.21
CA CYS A 76 0.22 11.15 -13.69
C CYS A 76 -0.47 11.66 -12.43
N GLN A 77 -1.73 11.25 -12.31
CA GLN A 77 -2.45 11.21 -11.06
C GLN A 77 -2.12 9.89 -10.36
N ILE A 78 -2.16 9.92 -9.03
CA ILE A 78 -1.87 8.77 -8.18
C ILE A 78 -3.20 8.25 -7.63
N HIS A 79 -3.37 6.94 -7.74
CA HIS A 79 -4.35 6.19 -6.96
C HIS A 79 -3.60 5.29 -5.98
N LEU A 80 -4.11 5.24 -4.77
CA LEU A 80 -3.60 4.39 -3.70
C LEU A 80 -4.65 3.33 -3.39
N SER A 81 -4.33 2.06 -3.62
CA SER A 81 -5.09 0.94 -3.06
C SER A 81 -4.31 0.42 -1.86
N PHE A 82 -4.78 0.83 -0.68
CA PHE A 82 -4.19 0.47 0.60
C PHE A 82 -4.88 -0.76 1.14
N ASP A 83 -4.17 -1.86 1.20
CA ASP A 83 -4.64 -3.04 1.91
C ASP A 83 -4.35 -2.89 3.41
N ILE A 84 -5.38 -3.04 4.26
CA ILE A 84 -5.21 -2.90 5.71
C ILE A 84 -4.31 -4.01 6.26
N ASP A 85 -4.33 -5.17 5.61
CA ASP A 85 -3.47 -6.29 5.96
C ASP A 85 -2.00 -5.97 5.70
N GLY A 86 -1.66 -4.99 4.86
CA GLY A 86 -0.30 -4.56 4.61
C GLY A 86 0.45 -4.05 5.85
N LEU A 87 -0.30 -3.71 6.90
CA LEU A 87 0.23 -3.34 8.20
C LEU A 87 0.56 -4.57 9.05
N ASP A 88 1.33 -4.37 10.11
CA ASP A 88 1.61 -5.44 11.06
C ASP A 88 0.30 -5.92 11.72
N SER A 89 0.15 -7.24 11.85
CA SER A 89 -1.04 -7.88 12.41
C SER A 89 -1.37 -7.43 13.83
N LYS A 90 -0.39 -6.91 14.59
CA LYS A 90 -0.65 -6.31 15.92
C LYS A 90 -1.49 -5.03 15.83
N CYS A 91 -1.46 -4.34 14.70
CA CYS A 91 -2.17 -3.10 14.47
C CYS A 91 -3.52 -3.32 13.77
N ALA A 92 -3.61 -4.28 12.84
CA ALA A 92 -4.82 -4.58 12.07
C ALA A 92 -5.27 -6.05 12.26
N PRO A 93 -5.84 -6.41 13.43
CA PRO A 93 -6.21 -7.79 13.73
C PRO A 93 -7.45 -8.32 12.98
N SER A 94 -8.34 -7.43 12.49
CA SER A 94 -9.60 -7.82 11.82
C SER A 94 -9.49 -7.78 10.30
N THR A 95 -8.62 -8.63 9.75
CA THR A 95 -8.43 -8.88 8.31
C THR A 95 -8.34 -10.39 8.04
N GLY A 96 -8.54 -10.81 6.78
CA GLY A 96 -8.52 -12.22 6.38
C GLY A 96 -7.16 -12.90 6.53
N THR A 97 -6.08 -12.13 6.39
CA THR A 97 -4.69 -12.60 6.21
C THR A 97 -3.71 -11.85 7.12
N PRO A 98 -3.90 -11.88 8.47
CA PRO A 98 -3.02 -11.18 9.38
C PRO A 98 -1.63 -11.85 9.42
N VAL A 99 -0.61 -11.17 8.91
CA VAL A 99 0.77 -11.67 8.88
C VAL A 99 1.69 -10.72 9.68
N PRO A 100 2.50 -11.22 10.64
CA PRO A 100 3.46 -10.40 11.37
C PRO A 100 4.59 -9.85 10.48
N GLY A 101 5.22 -8.76 10.91
CA GLY A 101 6.34 -8.14 10.19
C GLY A 101 5.88 -7.25 9.04
N GLY A 102 4.70 -6.66 9.16
CA GLY A 102 4.16 -5.68 8.25
C GLY A 102 4.63 -4.26 8.54
N LEU A 103 4.11 -3.30 7.77
CA LEU A 103 4.33 -1.88 8.03
C LEU A 103 3.72 -1.50 9.39
N SER A 104 4.44 -0.70 10.16
CA SER A 104 3.83 -0.03 11.32
C SER A 104 2.80 1.01 10.87
N LEU A 105 1.91 1.41 11.78
CA LEU A 105 0.94 2.48 11.50
C LEU A 105 1.63 3.77 11.05
N GLU A 106 2.73 4.15 11.70
CA GLU A 106 3.45 5.38 11.35
C GLU A 106 4.10 5.30 9.96
N GLU A 107 4.60 4.14 9.55
CA GLU A 107 5.10 3.93 8.18
C GLU A 107 3.97 4.01 7.14
N GLY A 108 2.81 3.41 7.42
CA GLY A 108 1.63 3.53 6.57
C GLY A 108 1.14 4.98 6.45
N LYS A 109 1.08 5.71 7.57
CA LYS A 109 0.73 7.14 7.61
C LYS A 109 1.75 7.98 6.86
N TYR A 110 3.04 7.68 6.98
CA TYR A 110 4.11 8.36 6.26
C TYR A 110 3.92 8.25 4.74
N ILE A 111 3.65 7.05 4.23
CA ILE A 111 3.40 6.84 2.79
C ILE A 111 2.20 7.68 2.35
N CYS A 112 1.08 7.57 3.06
CA CYS A 112 -0.16 8.28 2.73
C CYS A 112 0.02 9.80 2.75
N ARG A 113 0.67 10.34 3.79
CA ARG A 113 0.97 11.76 3.93
C ARG A 113 1.88 12.25 2.81
N THR A 114 2.93 11.51 2.50
CA THR A 114 3.90 11.85 1.44
C THR A 114 3.23 11.87 0.07
N LEU A 115 2.37 10.89 -0.22
CA LEU A 115 1.57 10.89 -1.45
C LEU A 115 0.57 12.05 -1.50
N GLY A 116 -0.13 12.34 -0.40
CA GLY A 116 -1.04 13.47 -0.30
C GLY A 116 -0.34 14.82 -0.51
N GLN A 117 0.88 14.98 0.00
CA GLN A 117 1.70 16.19 -0.18
C GLN A 117 2.07 16.46 -1.64
N THR A 118 2.11 15.44 -2.50
CA THR A 118 2.36 15.64 -3.94
C THR A 118 1.26 16.44 -4.66
N GLY A 119 0.05 16.52 -4.08
CA GLY A 119 -1.13 17.07 -4.74
C GLY A 119 -1.67 16.22 -5.89
N ARG A 120 -1.09 15.04 -6.13
CA ARG A 120 -1.42 14.12 -7.23
C ARG A 120 -2.22 12.91 -6.80
N LEU A 121 -2.33 12.62 -5.50
CA LEU A 121 -3.27 11.61 -5.00
C LEU A 121 -4.71 12.06 -5.29
N LYS A 122 -5.42 11.34 -6.17
CA LYS A 122 -6.78 11.68 -6.62
C LYS A 122 -7.84 10.66 -6.24
N SER A 123 -7.42 9.45 -5.91
CA SER A 123 -8.33 8.40 -5.45
C SER A 123 -7.60 7.46 -4.52
N MET A 124 -8.37 6.87 -3.62
CA MET A 124 -7.85 5.94 -2.63
C MET A 124 -8.91 4.89 -2.34
N VAL A 125 -8.48 3.65 -2.16
CA VAL A 125 -9.30 2.54 -1.67
C VAL A 125 -8.62 1.98 -0.43
N ILE A 126 -9.40 1.73 0.62
CA ILE A 126 -8.99 0.87 1.73
C ILE A 126 -9.63 -0.50 1.49
N ALA A 127 -8.83 -1.55 1.45
CA ALA A 127 -9.27 -2.93 1.26
C ALA A 127 -9.08 -3.79 2.53
N GLU A 128 -9.64 -5.00 2.49
CA GLU A 128 -9.55 -6.09 3.50
C GLU A 128 -9.87 -5.75 4.96
N VAL A 129 -10.62 -4.68 5.21
CA VAL A 129 -11.22 -4.45 6.53
C VAL A 129 -12.39 -5.41 6.70
N ASN A 130 -12.26 -6.40 7.58
CA ASN A 130 -13.29 -7.39 7.86
C ASN A 130 -13.69 -7.40 9.34
N THR A 131 -14.69 -6.61 9.69
CA THR A 131 -15.19 -6.46 11.08
C THR A 131 -15.87 -7.69 11.65
N SER A 132 -16.10 -8.74 10.84
CA SER A 132 -16.64 -10.02 11.32
C SER A 132 -15.55 -10.95 11.87
N LEU A 133 -14.26 -10.61 11.67
CA LEU A 133 -13.11 -11.36 12.18
C LEU A 133 -12.58 -10.74 13.48
N GLY A 134 -12.19 -11.59 14.43
CA GLY A 134 -11.70 -11.17 15.73
C GLY A 134 -12.81 -10.76 16.71
N SER A 135 -12.42 -10.09 17.79
CA SER A 135 -13.36 -9.53 18.77
C SER A 135 -13.97 -8.21 18.31
N SER A 136 -15.02 -7.74 19.01
CA SER A 136 -15.57 -6.41 18.74
C SER A 136 -14.57 -5.27 18.99
N GLU A 137 -13.55 -5.49 19.82
CA GLU A 137 -12.49 -4.51 20.05
C GLU A 137 -11.45 -4.52 18.94
N ASP A 138 -11.11 -5.69 18.41
CA ASP A 138 -10.25 -5.85 17.23
C ASP A 138 -10.86 -5.16 16.01
N ALA A 139 -12.18 -5.31 15.82
CA ALA A 139 -12.90 -4.66 14.73
C ALA A 139 -12.85 -3.13 14.85
N LYS A 140 -13.07 -2.58 16.06
CA LYS A 140 -12.95 -1.13 16.31
C LYS A 140 -11.53 -0.65 16.07
N THR A 141 -10.53 -1.39 16.54
CA THR A 141 -9.11 -1.09 16.36
C THR A 141 -8.78 -0.98 14.87
N THR A 142 -9.17 -1.98 14.08
CA THR A 142 -8.90 -2.04 12.63
C THR A 142 -9.62 -0.91 11.88
N VAL A 143 -10.88 -0.60 12.25
CA VAL A 143 -11.63 0.52 11.65
C VAL A 143 -10.99 1.86 12.00
N ASN A 144 -10.62 2.08 13.27
CA ASN A 144 -9.95 3.31 13.69
C ASN A 144 -8.62 3.48 12.97
N LEU A 145 -7.89 2.39 12.78
CA LEU A 145 -6.65 2.39 12.02
C LEU A 145 -6.89 2.82 10.56
N ALA A 146 -7.87 2.22 9.88
CA ALA A 146 -8.23 2.61 8.52
C ALA A 146 -8.58 4.10 8.44
N LEU A 147 -9.28 4.65 9.44
CA LEU A 147 -9.57 6.08 9.53
C LEU A 147 -8.30 6.92 9.67
N GLU A 148 -7.33 6.50 10.48
CA GLU A 148 -6.04 7.20 10.61
C GLU A 148 -5.26 7.23 9.29
N ILE A 149 -5.23 6.12 8.56
CA ILE A 149 -4.62 6.04 7.23
C ILE A 149 -5.30 7.00 6.24
N ILE A 150 -6.64 7.04 6.22
CA ILE A 150 -7.41 7.97 5.37
C ILE A 150 -7.13 9.43 5.77
N LYS A 151 -7.12 9.76 7.06
CA LYS A 151 -6.80 11.12 7.54
C LYS A 151 -5.42 11.56 7.07
N SER A 152 -4.40 10.70 7.18
CA SER A 152 -3.06 11.02 6.69
C SER A 152 -3.00 11.26 5.19
N ALA A 153 -3.73 10.46 4.40
CA ALA A 153 -3.84 10.68 2.95
C ALA A 153 -4.52 12.02 2.60
N LEU A 154 -5.55 12.40 3.36
CA LEU A 154 -6.26 13.66 3.23
C LEU A 154 -5.55 14.85 3.91
N ARG A 155 -4.46 14.60 4.63
CA ARG A 155 -3.70 15.60 5.41
C ARG A 155 -4.54 16.27 6.50
N LEU A 156 -5.31 15.46 7.22
CA LEU A 156 -6.22 15.86 8.31
C LEU A 156 -5.73 15.40 9.70
N ASP A 157 -4.54 14.81 9.78
CA ASP A 157 -3.91 14.28 11.00
C ASP A 157 -2.94 15.27 11.66
#